data_AF-A0A962TUE4-F1
#
_entry.id   AF-A0A962TUE4-F1
#
_cell.length_a   1.000
_cell.length_b   1.000
_cell.length_c   1.000
_cell.angle_alpha   90.00
_cell.angle_beta   90.00
_cell.angle_gamma   90.00
#
_symmetry.space_group_name_H-M   'P 1'
#
loop_
_entity.id
_entity.type
_entity.pdbx_description
1 polymer ?
#
loop_
_entity_poly.entity_id
_entity_poly.type
_entity_poly.pdbx_seq_one_letter_code
_entity_poly.pdbx_strand_id
1 'polypeptide(L)'
;MCYILLLSTTSDRDLAQFNSELVRFTRVLPKIADAQLLRHAHRWYVASKAGCSCTFRHLHSRDLGFGRPVDWYPEEPDEIDATIELVAVIRSLLDEGEAVDCVDTWQHHEDLPISEARLEIDLSSISDDEFRLFENHHFLFQTGS
;
A
#
# COMPACT_ATOMS: atom_id res chain seq x y z
N MET A 1 17.10 6.76 -2.43
CA MET A 1 15.85 7.15 -1.73
C MET A 1 14.80 6.16 -2.18
N CYS A 2 13.95 5.65 -1.30
CA CYS A 2 12.93 4.68 -1.69
C CYS A 2 11.65 4.83 -0.86
N TYR A 3 10.54 4.43 -1.47
CA TYR A 3 9.29 4.14 -0.79
C TYR A 3 9.41 2.89 0.08
N ILE A 4 8.74 2.94 1.22
CA ILE A 4 8.50 1.78 2.06
C ILE A 4 7.00 1.65 2.27
N LEU A 5 6.46 0.54 1.80
CA LEU A 5 5.10 0.12 2.03
C LEU A 5 5.06 -0.96 3.09
N LEU A 6 4.42 -0.67 4.21
CA LEU A 6 4.14 -1.64 5.27
C LEU A 6 2.65 -1.95 5.28
N LEU A 7 2.29 -3.22 5.41
CA LEU A 7 0.91 -3.66 5.52
C LEU A 7 0.74 -4.42 6.83
N SER A 8 -0.39 -4.26 7.51
CA SER A 8 -0.77 -5.18 8.58
C SER A 8 -2.21 -5.64 8.49
N THR A 9 -2.44 -6.86 8.97
CA THR A 9 -3.76 -7.49 8.93
C THR A 9 -4.02 -8.32 10.19
N THR A 10 -5.30 -8.61 10.45
CA THR A 10 -5.72 -9.59 11.46
C THR A 10 -5.55 -11.04 11.00
N SER A 11 -5.38 -11.28 9.69
CA SER A 11 -5.21 -12.61 9.14
C SER A 11 -3.87 -13.23 9.53
N ASP A 12 -3.88 -14.51 9.93
CA ASP A 12 -2.68 -15.30 10.17
C ASP A 12 -2.05 -15.87 8.88
N ARG A 13 -2.74 -15.70 7.75
CA ARG A 13 -2.34 -16.15 6.42
C ARG A 13 -0.92 -15.70 6.07
N ASP A 14 -0.17 -16.60 5.45
CA ASP A 14 1.13 -16.28 4.88
C ASP A 14 0.95 -15.55 3.54
N LEU A 15 1.12 -14.23 3.52
CA LEU A 15 0.99 -13.43 2.30
C LEU A 15 2.11 -13.68 1.30
N ALA A 16 3.21 -14.34 1.69
CA ALA A 16 4.27 -14.72 0.75
C ALA A 16 3.78 -15.70 -0.33
N GLN A 17 2.63 -16.36 -0.12
CA GLN A 17 1.99 -17.17 -1.16
C GLN A 17 1.53 -16.36 -2.38
N PHE A 18 1.34 -15.04 -2.22
CA PHE A 18 0.97 -14.12 -3.29
C PHE A 18 2.18 -13.46 -3.96
N ASN A 19 3.40 -13.86 -3.60
CA ASN A 19 4.59 -13.30 -4.20
C ASN A 19 4.65 -13.58 -5.70
N SER A 20 4.93 -12.53 -6.47
CA SER A 20 5.09 -12.56 -7.91
C SER A 20 6.41 -11.90 -8.32
N GLU A 21 6.59 -11.65 -9.61
CA GLU A 21 7.66 -10.78 -10.10
C GLU A 21 7.44 -9.32 -9.67
N LEU A 22 6.19 -8.88 -9.59
CA LEU A 22 5.79 -7.49 -9.36
C LEU A 22 5.64 -7.15 -7.88
N VAL A 23 5.19 -8.09 -7.05
CA VAL A 23 4.90 -7.86 -5.63
C VAL A 23 5.54 -8.93 -4.75
N ARG A 24 6.15 -8.51 -3.64
CA ARG A 24 6.75 -9.40 -2.64
C ARG A 24 6.43 -8.99 -1.22
N PHE A 25 5.77 -9.88 -0.51
CA PHE A 25 5.50 -9.80 0.92
C PHE A 25 6.61 -10.51 1.71
N THR A 26 7.13 -9.82 2.72
CA THR A 26 8.06 -10.40 3.69
C THR A 26 7.74 -9.96 5.11
N ARG A 27 7.92 -10.86 6.08
CA ARG A 27 7.81 -10.53 7.51
C ARG A 27 9.04 -9.79 8.05
N VAL A 28 10.11 -9.68 7.26
CA VAL A 28 11.31 -8.92 7.62
C VAL A 28 11.02 -7.44 7.40
N LEU A 29 10.63 -6.75 8.47
CA LEU A 29 10.31 -5.33 8.41
C LEU A 29 11.60 -4.47 8.35
N PRO A 30 11.60 -3.38 7.56
CA PRO A 30 12.65 -2.38 7.65
C PRO A 30 12.61 -1.72 9.03
N LYS A 31 13.79 -1.33 9.54
CA LYS A 31 13.93 -0.67 10.85
C LYS A 31 13.58 0.82 10.74
N ILE A 32 12.30 1.11 10.54
CA ILE A 32 11.76 2.47 10.50
C ILE A 32 10.74 2.68 11.62
N ALA A 33 10.63 3.90 12.12
CA ALA A 33 9.71 4.23 13.21
C ALA A 33 8.25 3.98 12.81
N ASP A 34 7.90 4.24 11.55
CA ASP A 34 6.52 4.17 11.03
C ASP A 34 5.89 2.77 11.14
N ALA A 35 6.70 1.71 11.27
CA ALA A 35 6.20 0.35 11.51
C ALA A 35 5.38 0.23 12.80
N GLN A 36 5.52 1.17 13.74
CA GLN A 36 4.72 1.22 14.97
C GLN A 36 3.28 1.73 14.74
N LEU A 37 3.01 2.37 13.60
CA LEU A 37 1.69 2.92 13.26
C LEU A 37 0.69 1.82 12.84
N LEU A 38 1.21 0.70 12.32
CA LEU A 38 0.43 -0.47 11.92
C LEU A 38 -0.39 -1.04 13.09
N ARG A 39 -1.69 -1.18 12.88
CA ARG A 39 -2.67 -1.51 13.94
C ARG A 39 -2.74 -2.98 14.28
N HIS A 40 -2.34 -3.86 13.37
CA HIS A 40 -2.54 -5.29 13.51
C HIS A 40 -1.24 -6.06 13.74
N ALA A 41 -1.38 -7.30 14.23
CA ALA A 41 -0.25 -8.12 14.66
C ALA A 41 0.53 -8.71 13.49
N HIS A 42 -0.15 -9.08 12.39
CA HIS A 42 0.50 -9.70 11.24
C HIS A 42 0.97 -8.62 10.27
N ARG A 43 2.25 -8.25 10.42
CA ARG A 43 2.89 -7.16 9.68
C ARG A 43 3.76 -7.68 8.55
N TRP A 44 3.75 -6.94 7.46
CA TRP A 44 4.44 -7.27 6.22
C TRP A 44 5.10 -6.03 5.65
N TYR A 45 6.32 -6.19 5.17
CA TYR A 45 6.90 -5.27 4.21
C TYR A 45 6.53 -5.74 2.81
N VAL A 46 6.09 -4.79 1.97
CA VAL A 46 5.64 -5.05 0.61
C VAL A 46 6.63 -4.39 -0.36
N ALA A 47 7.49 -5.19 -0.95
CA ALA A 47 8.41 -4.75 -1.99
C ALA A 47 7.78 -4.97 -3.37
N SER A 48 8.21 -4.14 -4.31
CA SER A 48 7.92 -4.28 -5.73
C SER A 48 9.09 -4.96 -6.47
N LYS A 49 9.02 -5.08 -7.80
CA LYS A 49 10.12 -5.63 -8.64
C LYS A 49 11.46 -4.92 -8.45
N ALA A 50 11.48 -3.67 -8.00
CA ALA A 50 12.70 -2.92 -7.70
C ALA A 50 13.44 -3.40 -6.43
N GLY A 51 12.90 -4.38 -5.70
CA GLY A 51 13.42 -4.83 -4.41
C GLY A 51 13.09 -3.90 -3.24
N CYS A 52 12.45 -2.76 -3.54
CA CYS A 52 11.80 -1.91 -2.55
C CYS A 52 10.41 -1.47 -3.05
N SER A 53 9.68 -0.60 -2.36
CA SER A 53 8.29 -0.31 -2.75
C SER A 53 8.15 0.68 -3.91
N CYS A 54 9.24 1.13 -4.54
CA CYS A 54 9.16 2.24 -5.50
C CYS A 54 8.31 2.04 -6.75
N THR A 55 8.12 0.82 -7.24
CA THR A 55 7.37 0.61 -8.49
C THR A 55 5.91 0.23 -8.20
N PHE A 56 5.30 0.90 -7.23
CA PHE A 56 3.85 1.04 -7.14
C PHE A 56 3.46 2.45 -7.62
N ARG A 57 2.18 2.64 -7.93
CA ARG A 57 1.60 3.96 -8.19
C ARG A 57 1.58 4.79 -6.89
N HIS A 58 2.57 5.65 -6.69
CA HIS A 58 2.62 6.62 -5.60
C HIS A 58 2.30 8.02 -6.11
N LEU A 59 1.59 8.81 -5.31
CA LEU A 59 1.34 10.21 -5.59
C LEU A 59 1.74 11.09 -4.40
N HIS A 60 2.50 12.16 -4.69
CA HIS A 60 3.06 13.06 -3.68
C HIS A 60 2.03 13.74 -2.78
N SER A 61 0.84 14.03 -3.30
CA SER A 61 -0.24 14.62 -2.53
C SER A 61 -1.58 13.94 -2.84
N ARG A 62 -2.56 14.18 -1.98
CA ARG A 62 -3.94 13.68 -2.17
C ARG A 62 -4.77 14.55 -3.13
N ASP A 63 -4.23 15.65 -3.65
CA ASP A 63 -5.02 16.66 -4.36
C ASP A 63 -5.63 16.13 -5.66
N LEU A 64 -4.96 15.17 -6.32
CA LEU A 64 -5.50 14.50 -7.51
C LEU A 64 -6.38 13.30 -7.18
N GLY A 65 -6.53 12.93 -5.90
CA GLY A 65 -7.38 11.85 -5.42
C GLY A 65 -7.03 10.48 -5.99
N PHE A 66 -7.99 9.56 -6.04
CA PHE A 66 -7.89 8.30 -6.78
C PHE A 66 -8.28 8.52 -8.24
N GLY A 67 -7.72 7.75 -9.14
CA GLY A 67 -8.01 7.89 -10.56
C GLY A 67 -7.15 7.00 -11.44
N ARG A 68 -7.68 6.72 -12.62
CA ARG A 68 -6.99 5.93 -13.64
C ARG A 68 -5.73 6.63 -14.14
N PRO A 69 -4.77 5.87 -14.71
CA PRO A 69 -3.66 6.45 -15.45
C PRO A 69 -4.17 7.42 -16.54
N VAL A 70 -3.43 8.50 -16.78
CA VAL A 70 -3.81 9.56 -17.71
C VAL A 70 -2.61 9.98 -18.55
N ASP A 71 -2.85 10.38 -19.81
CA ASP A 71 -1.78 10.68 -20.76
C ASP A 71 -0.84 11.82 -20.30
N TRP A 72 -1.34 12.76 -19.50
CA TRP A 72 -0.57 13.92 -19.03
C TRP A 72 0.28 13.63 -17.78
N TYR A 73 0.09 12.47 -17.14
CA TYR A 73 0.86 11.99 -16.00
C TYR A 73 1.20 10.51 -16.24
N PRO A 74 2.21 10.24 -17.09
CA PRO A 74 2.53 8.87 -17.47
C PRO A 74 3.03 8.09 -16.26
N GLU A 75 2.41 6.94 -16.05
CA GLU A 75 2.78 5.92 -15.07
C GLU A 75 3.27 4.70 -15.86
N GLU A 76 4.30 4.02 -15.36
CA GLU A 76 4.86 2.87 -16.06
C GLU A 76 3.92 1.65 -15.94
N PRO A 77 3.83 0.77 -16.96
CA PRO A 77 2.95 -0.40 -16.92
C PRO A 77 3.17 -1.27 -15.68
N ASP A 78 4.42 -1.47 -15.29
CA ASP A 78 4.75 -2.27 -14.10
C ASP A 78 4.31 -1.61 -12.78
N GLU A 79 4.22 -0.27 -12.73
CA GLU A 79 3.68 0.42 -11.55
C GLU A 79 2.18 0.17 -11.43
N ILE A 80 1.48 0.20 -12.57
CA ILE A 80 0.05 -0.06 -12.65
C ILE A 80 -0.25 -1.50 -12.25
N ASP A 81 0.43 -2.46 -12.88
CA ASP A 81 0.19 -3.88 -12.66
C ASP A 81 0.56 -4.29 -11.23
N ALA A 82 1.67 -3.78 -10.67
CA ALA A 82 2.05 -4.06 -9.28
C ALA A 82 1.03 -3.51 -8.28
N THR A 83 0.48 -2.31 -8.53
CA THR A 83 -0.56 -1.74 -7.67
C THR A 83 -1.86 -2.54 -7.75
N ILE A 84 -2.24 -3.02 -8.94
CA ILE A 84 -3.43 -3.89 -9.11
C ILE A 84 -3.25 -5.19 -8.31
N GLU A 85 -2.08 -5.84 -8.41
CA GLU A 85 -1.80 -7.07 -7.64
C GLU A 85 -1.86 -6.83 -6.12
N LEU A 86 -1.29 -5.71 -5.65
CA LEU A 86 -1.38 -5.31 -4.25
C LEU A 86 -2.83 -5.15 -3.79
N VAL A 87 -3.64 -4.41 -4.55
CA VAL A 87 -5.05 -4.17 -4.22
C VAL A 87 -5.86 -5.45 -4.23
N ALA A 88 -5.60 -6.36 -5.18
CA ALA A 88 -6.26 -7.66 -5.23
C ALA A 88 -6.02 -8.49 -3.94
N VAL A 89 -4.80 -8.46 -3.39
CA VAL A 89 -4.50 -9.12 -2.10
C VAL A 89 -5.23 -8.43 -0.94
N ILE A 90 -5.24 -7.10 -0.91
CA ILE A 90 -5.96 -6.35 0.14
C ILE A 90 -7.46 -6.66 0.09
N ARG A 91 -8.07 -6.67 -1.09
CA ARG A 91 -9.48 -7.06 -1.26
C ARG A 91 -9.76 -8.47 -0.82
N SER A 92 -8.92 -9.43 -1.21
CA SER A 92 -9.08 -10.83 -0.78
C SER A 92 -9.12 -10.96 0.74
N LEU A 93 -8.29 -10.19 1.47
CA LEU A 93 -8.32 -10.18 2.93
C LEU A 93 -9.61 -9.56 3.47
N LEU A 94 -10.04 -8.42 2.92
CA LEU A 94 -11.27 -7.74 3.33
C LEU A 94 -12.52 -8.60 3.08
N ASP A 95 -12.58 -9.28 1.93
CA ASP A 95 -13.66 -10.19 1.54
C ASP A 95 -13.74 -11.42 2.47
N GLU A 96 -12.60 -11.82 3.05
CA GLU A 96 -12.51 -12.86 4.08
C GLU A 96 -12.91 -12.35 5.48
N GLY A 97 -13.23 -11.05 5.62
CA GLY A 97 -13.62 -10.41 6.87
C GLY A 97 -12.45 -9.93 7.74
N GLU A 98 -11.24 -9.90 7.17
CA GLU A 98 -10.03 -9.47 7.88
C GLU A 98 -9.88 -7.95 7.84
N ALA A 99 -9.37 -7.37 8.92
CA ALA A 99 -9.01 -5.96 8.92
C ALA A 99 -7.62 -5.79 8.27
N VAL A 100 -7.46 -4.72 7.47
CA VAL A 100 -6.21 -4.39 6.80
C VAL A 100 -5.91 -2.90 6.92
N ASP A 101 -4.68 -2.56 7.25
CA ASP A 101 -4.14 -1.21 7.15
C ASP A 101 -2.77 -1.22 6.47
N CYS A 102 -2.39 -0.11 5.85
CA CYS A 102 -1.05 0.04 5.31
C CYS A 102 -0.49 1.44 5.54
N VAL A 103 0.83 1.53 5.55
CA VAL A 103 1.60 2.75 5.72
C VAL A 103 2.50 2.87 4.51
N ASP A 104 2.33 3.97 3.76
CA ASP A 104 3.23 4.34 2.67
C ASP A 104 4.10 5.51 3.12
N THR A 105 5.42 5.34 3.08
CA THR A 105 6.37 6.36 3.54
C THR A 105 7.51 6.55 2.55
N TRP A 106 7.93 7.80 2.37
CA TRP A 106 9.10 8.16 1.58
C TRP A 106 10.31 8.35 2.51
N GLN A 107 11.29 7.45 2.43
CA GLN A 107 12.42 7.35 3.37
C GLN A 107 13.45 8.51 3.29
N HIS A 108 13.07 9.70 2.84
CA HIS A 108 13.95 10.86 2.75
C HIS A 108 13.80 11.84 3.92
N HIS A 109 12.65 11.90 4.59
CA HIS A 109 12.38 12.95 5.56
C HIS A 109 12.08 12.38 6.95
N GLU A 110 13.10 12.36 7.81
CA GLU A 110 12.89 12.21 9.27
C GLU A 110 11.95 13.32 9.82
N ASP A 111 11.78 14.41 9.08
CA ASP A 111 11.01 15.60 9.47
C ASP A 111 9.60 15.70 8.86
N LEU A 112 9.21 14.81 7.93
CA LEU A 112 7.84 14.77 7.40
C LEU A 112 7.13 13.58 8.05
N PRO A 113 6.49 13.79 9.21
CA PRO A 113 5.76 12.71 9.85
C PRO A 113 4.67 12.22 8.89
N ILE A 114 4.42 10.92 8.93
CA ILE A 114 3.18 10.38 8.38
C ILE A 114 2.03 11.22 8.91
N SER A 115 1.15 11.62 8.01
CA SER A 115 -0.03 12.40 8.36
C SER A 115 -0.73 11.76 9.56
N GLU A 116 -0.89 12.51 10.65
CA GLU A 116 -1.59 12.00 11.85
C GLU A 116 -3.04 11.61 11.52
N ALA A 117 -3.61 12.21 10.47
CA ALA A 117 -4.90 11.87 9.94
C ALA A 117 -4.83 10.58 9.11
N ARG A 118 -5.39 9.50 9.68
CA ARG A 118 -5.59 8.24 8.96
C ARG A 118 -6.55 8.45 7.80
N LEU A 119 -6.27 7.77 6.71
CA LEU A 119 -7.06 7.82 5.49
C LEU A 119 -7.94 6.57 5.41
N GLU A 120 -9.23 6.73 5.70
CA GLU A 120 -10.22 5.67 5.57
C GLU A 120 -10.62 5.50 4.11
N ILE A 121 -10.35 4.32 3.56
CA ILE A 121 -10.55 3.98 2.15
C ILE A 121 -11.57 2.86 2.01
N ASP A 122 -12.70 3.18 1.39
CA ASP A 122 -13.68 2.19 0.93
C ASP A 122 -13.30 1.69 -0.47
N LEU A 123 -12.70 0.50 -0.53
CA LEU A 123 -12.31 -0.12 -1.78
C LEU A 123 -13.52 -0.58 -2.61
N SER A 124 -14.74 -0.64 -2.07
CA SER A 124 -15.93 -0.91 -2.89
C SER A 124 -16.28 0.26 -3.82
N SER A 125 -15.79 1.46 -3.50
CA SER A 125 -16.03 2.70 -4.25
C SER A 125 -14.93 3.10 -5.24
N ILE A 126 -13.82 2.36 -5.25
CA ILE A 126 -12.63 2.62 -6.06
C ILE A 126 -12.31 1.36 -6.85
N SER A 127 -12.17 1.44 -8.17
CA SER A 127 -11.74 0.30 -8.99
C SER A 127 -10.22 0.06 -8.88
N ASP A 128 -9.76 -1.14 -9.23
CA ASP A 128 -8.35 -1.53 -9.03
C ASP A 128 -7.38 -0.64 -9.82
N ASP A 129 -7.78 -0.19 -11.01
CA ASP A 129 -7.01 0.72 -11.86
C ASP A 129 -7.12 2.20 -11.42
N GLU A 130 -8.02 2.54 -10.49
CA GLU A 130 -8.11 3.87 -9.89
C GLU A 130 -7.26 4.01 -8.62
N PHE A 131 -6.96 2.90 -7.95
CA PHE A 131 -6.22 2.93 -6.70
C PHE A 131 -4.76 3.34 -6.92
N ARG A 132 -4.26 4.16 -5.98
CA ARG A 132 -2.87 4.56 -5.87
C ARG A 132 -2.54 4.92 -4.43
N LEU A 133 -1.27 4.82 -4.07
CA LEU A 133 -0.74 5.21 -2.78
C LEU A 133 -0.50 6.72 -2.74
N PHE A 134 -0.53 7.29 -1.55
CA PHE A 134 -0.23 8.69 -1.27
C PHE A 134 0.93 8.73 -0.30
N GLU A 135 1.96 9.49 -0.62
CA GLU A 135 3.17 9.54 0.19
C GLU A 135 2.86 9.95 1.63
N ASN A 136 3.47 9.28 2.60
CA ASN A 136 3.40 9.60 4.03
C ASN A 136 1.97 9.54 4.60
N HIS A 137 1.22 8.50 4.21
CA HIS A 137 -0.14 8.25 4.70
C HIS A 137 -0.31 6.87 5.32
N HIS A 138 -1.17 6.83 6.35
CA HIS A 138 -1.70 5.60 6.94
C HIS A 138 -3.10 5.33 6.38
N PHE A 139 -3.24 4.28 5.61
CA PHE A 139 -4.48 3.81 5.01
C PHE A 139 -5.18 2.81 5.91
N LEU A 140 -6.47 3.02 6.15
CA LEU A 140 -7.37 2.04 6.76
C LEU A 140 -8.34 1.56 5.70
N PHE A 141 -8.31 0.28 5.36
CA PHE A 141 -9.16 -0.25 4.30
C PHE A 141 -10.45 -0.85 4.84
N GLN A 142 -11.50 -0.70 4.04
CA GLN A 142 -12.78 -1.36 4.23
C GLN A 142 -13.39 -1.67 2.86
N THR A 143 -14.29 -2.65 2.84
CA THR A 143 -15.27 -2.87 1.77
C THR A 143 -16.64 -2.57 2.38
N GLY A 144 -17.54 -1.92 1.64
CA GLY A 144 -18.83 -1.40 2.14
C GLY A 144 -19.56 -2.30 3.15
N SER A 145 -20.13 -1.65 4.17
CA SER A 145 -20.88 -2.26 5.29
C SER A 145 -22.17 -2.98 4.88
#